data_AF-A0A963HFR0-F1
#
_entry.id   AF-A0A963HFR0-F1
#
_cell.length_a   1.000
_cell.length_b   1.000
_cell.length_c   1.000
_cell.angle_alpha   90.00
_cell.angle_beta   90.00
_cell.angle_gamma   90.00
#
_symmetry.space_group_name_H-M   'P 1'
#
loop_
_entity.id
_entity.type
_entity.pdbx_description
1 polymer ?
#
loop_
_entity_poly.entity_id
_entity_poly.type
_entity_poly.pdbx_seq_one_letter_code
_entity_poly.pdbx_strand_id
1 'polypeptide(L)' 'DDEMIRLGASPKTSRAMGHLPQSGPGGMLEWLDKLPATTRKVLIHINNTNPILDEDSRERAELAAHGIEVAFDGMEIAL' A
#
# COMPACT_ATOMS: atom_id res chain seq x y z
N ASP A 1 -3.01 -4.44 8.48
CA ASP A 1 -2.41 -5.73 8.92
C ASP A 1 -3.44 -6.86 8.92
N ASP A 2 -4.69 -6.54 9.20
CA ASP A 2 -5.81 -7.47 9.42
C ASP A 2 -6.90 -7.36 8.33
N GLU A 3 -6.64 -6.67 7.23
CA GLU A 3 -7.67 -6.36 6.22
C GLU A 3 -8.34 -7.61 5.63
N MET A 4 -7.58 -8.62 5.19
CA MET A 4 -8.15 -9.90 4.76
C MET A 4 -8.89 -10.67 5.86
N ILE A 5 -8.50 -10.51 7.14
CA ILE A 5 -9.22 -11.11 8.27
C ILE A 5 -10.58 -10.44 8.41
N ARG A 6 -10.64 -9.11 8.37
CA ARG A 6 -11.89 -8.34 8.45
C ARG A 6 -12.84 -8.63 7.30
N LEU A 7 -12.30 -8.91 6.11
CA LEU A 7 -13.07 -9.28 4.93
C LEU A 7 -13.43 -10.78 4.88
N GLY A 8 -12.95 -11.60 5.82
CA GLY A 8 -13.18 -13.05 5.82
C GLY A 8 -12.47 -13.79 4.68
N ALA A 9 -11.52 -13.15 4.00
CA ALA A 9 -10.80 -13.72 2.85
C ALA A 9 -9.64 -14.66 3.27
N SER A 10 -9.09 -14.46 4.46
CA SER A 10 -7.99 -15.29 5.00
C SER A 10 -7.87 -15.11 6.51
N PRO A 11 -7.45 -16.14 7.27
CA PRO A 11 -7.18 -16.02 8.69
C PRO A 11 -5.82 -15.38 9.02
N LYS A 12 -4.99 -15.09 8.00
CA LYS A 12 -3.61 -14.59 8.20
C LYS A 12 -3.56 -13.06 8.16
N THR A 13 -2.75 -12.47 9.04
CA THR A 13 -2.37 -11.06 8.94
C THR A 13 -1.39 -10.84 7.78
N SER A 14 -1.22 -9.59 7.34
CA SER A 14 -0.20 -9.20 6.37
C SER A 14 1.19 -9.69 6.82
N ARG A 15 1.53 -9.43 8.09
CA ARG A 15 2.82 -9.85 8.67
C ARG A 15 3.01 -11.36 8.69
N ALA A 16 1.98 -12.14 8.98
CA ALA A 16 2.04 -13.61 8.96
C ALA A 16 2.30 -14.19 7.56
N MET A 17 2.07 -13.40 6.51
CA MET A 17 2.38 -13.76 5.12
C MET A 17 3.70 -13.16 4.63
N GLY A 18 4.46 -12.47 5.49
CA GLY A 18 5.70 -11.80 5.10
C GLY A 18 5.49 -10.45 4.40
N HIS A 19 4.30 -9.86 4.49
CA HIS A 19 4.00 -8.54 3.95
C HIS A 19 3.91 -7.49 5.06
N LEU A 20 4.57 -6.34 4.86
CA LEU A 20 4.41 -5.19 5.75
C LEU A 20 3.06 -4.51 5.45
N PRO A 21 2.20 -4.26 6.46
CA PRO A 21 0.98 -3.50 6.23
C PRO A 21 1.32 -2.06 5.84
N GLN A 22 0.44 -1.45 5.03
CA GLN A 22 0.66 -0.10 4.52
C GLN A 22 0.64 0.93 5.64
N SER A 23 -0.41 0.90 6.46
CA SER A 23 -0.65 1.80 7.58
C SER A 23 -0.59 1.10 8.95
N GLY A 24 -0.68 1.90 10.01
CA GLY A 24 -0.56 1.47 11.41
C GLY A 24 0.90 1.46 11.91
N PRO A 25 1.11 1.22 13.22
CA PRO A 25 2.44 1.31 13.83
C PRO A 25 3.47 0.41 13.15
N GLY A 26 4.61 1.01 12.80
CA GLY A 26 5.70 0.34 12.07
C GLY A 26 5.29 -0.12 10.66
N GLY A 27 4.23 0.46 10.11
CA GLY A 27 3.75 0.20 8.75
C GLY A 27 4.68 0.80 7.70
N MET A 28 4.41 0.46 6.45
CA MET A 28 5.20 0.91 5.30
C MET A 28 5.23 2.43 5.15
N LEU A 29 4.13 3.14 5.42
CA LEU A 29 4.07 4.60 5.33
C LEU A 29 5.16 5.27 6.20
N GLU A 30 5.32 4.84 7.45
CA GLU A 30 6.34 5.38 8.36
C GLU A 30 7.77 5.19 7.82
N TRP A 31 8.03 4.13 7.06
CA TRP A 31 9.33 3.89 6.45
C TRP A 31 9.53 4.71 5.17
N LEU A 32 8.49 4.80 4.34
CA LEU A 32 8.52 5.55 3.09
C LEU A 32 8.64 7.07 3.33
N ASP A 33 8.13 7.58 4.45
CA ASP A 33 8.26 8.99 4.85
C ASP A 33 9.68 9.38 5.25
N LYS A 34 10.57 8.40 5.51
CA LYS A 34 11.99 8.65 5.81
C LYS A 34 12.85 8.80 4.57
N LEU A 35 12.33 8.46 3.39
CA LEU A 35 13.07 8.61 2.13
C LEU A 35 13.19 10.09 1.76
N PRO A 36 14.22 10.49 1.00
CA PRO A 36 14.29 11.84 0.46
C PRO A 36 13.00 12.22 -0.27
N ALA A 37 12.55 13.47 -0.13
CA ALA A 37 11.33 13.95 -0.78
C ALA A 37 11.38 13.86 -2.32
N THR A 38 12.57 13.73 -2.91
CA THR A 38 12.79 13.53 -4.34
C THR A 38 12.62 12.07 -4.79
N THR A 39 12.45 11.13 -3.87
CA THR A 39 12.27 9.72 -4.20
C THR A 39 10.85 9.48 -4.70
N ARG A 40 10.72 9.05 -5.97
CA ARG A 40 9.45 8.54 -6.51
C ARG A 40 9.10 7.22 -5.81
N LYS A 41 7.89 7.11 -5.28
CA LYS A 41 7.41 5.95 -4.52
C LYS A 41 6.24 5.31 -5.25
N VAL A 42 6.36 4.03 -5.59
CA VAL A 42 5.32 3.27 -6.31
C VAL A 42 5.09 1.95 -5.59
N LEU A 43 3.83 1.65 -5.26
CA LEU A 43 3.44 0.35 -4.71
C LEU A 43 3.01 -0.59 -5.83
N ILE A 44 3.55 -1.80 -5.81
CA ILE A 44 3.18 -2.90 -6.70
C ILE A 44 2.94 -4.17 -5.88
N HIS A 45 2.50 -5.25 -6.51
CA HIS A 45 2.17 -6.51 -5.86
C HIS A 45 1.03 -6.33 -4.83
N ILE A 46 -0.07 -5.77 -5.31
CA ILE A 46 -1.24 -5.39 -4.50
C ILE A 46 -2.23 -6.56 -4.49
N ASN A 47 -2.64 -6.98 -3.30
CA ASN A 47 -3.65 -8.03 -3.17
C ASN A 47 -5.03 -7.52 -3.64
N ASN A 48 -5.85 -8.39 -4.23
CA ASN A 48 -7.16 -8.03 -4.78
C ASN A 48 -8.14 -7.42 -3.75
N THR A 49 -7.97 -7.72 -2.46
CA THR A 49 -8.83 -7.20 -1.41
C THR A 49 -8.46 -5.79 -0.94
N ASN A 50 -7.27 -5.29 -1.34
CA ASN A 50 -6.70 -4.09 -0.77
C ASN A 50 -7.52 -2.84 -1.19
N PRO A 51 -8.00 -2.02 -0.23
CA PRO A 51 -8.86 -0.88 -0.52
C PRO A 51 -8.22 0.16 -1.44
N ILE A 52 -6.88 0.22 -1.55
CA ILE A 52 -6.22 1.17 -2.45
C ILE A 52 -6.53 0.93 -3.93
N LEU A 53 -7.08 -0.23 -4.28
CA LEU A 53 -7.55 -0.51 -5.64
C LEU A 53 -8.85 0.25 -5.97
N ASP A 54 -9.64 0.62 -4.97
CA ASP A 54 -10.74 1.58 -5.13
C ASP A 54 -10.16 3.00 -5.17
N GLU A 55 -10.30 3.65 -6.33
CA GLU A 55 -9.72 4.96 -6.60
C GLU A 55 -10.31 6.08 -5.74
N ASP A 56 -11.53 5.90 -5.25
CA ASP A 56 -12.25 6.85 -4.40
C ASP A 56 -12.10 6.54 -2.89
N SER A 57 -11.33 5.49 -2.55
CA SER A 57 -11.12 5.09 -1.15
C SER A 57 -10.29 6.12 -0.37
N ARG A 58 -10.53 6.16 0.95
CA ARG A 58 -9.72 6.98 1.86
C ARG A 58 -8.27 6.52 1.90
N GLU A 59 -8.04 5.22 1.75
CA GLU A 59 -6.73 4.59 1.73
C GLU A 59 -5.94 4.99 0.47
N ARG A 60 -6.60 5.04 -0.71
CA ARG A 60 -5.98 5.59 -1.93
C ARG A 60 -5.62 7.07 -1.76
N ALA A 61 -6.51 7.85 -1.16
CA ALA A 61 -6.25 9.26 -0.88
C ALA A 61 -5.09 9.47 0.13
N GLU A 62 -4.97 8.61 1.14
CA GLU A 62 -3.85 8.63 2.08
C GLU A 62 -2.51 8.36 1.36
N LEU A 63 -2.44 7.36 0.49
CA LEU A 63 -1.22 7.13 -0.31
C LEU A 63 -0.85 8.35 -1.16
N ALA A 64 -1.83 8.97 -1.83
CA ALA A 64 -1.61 10.16 -2.63
C ALA A 64 -1.10 11.35 -1.80
N ALA A 65 -1.62 11.54 -0.58
CA ALA A 65 -1.17 12.58 0.34
C ALA A 65 0.30 12.37 0.79
N HIS A 66 0.76 11.12 0.84
CA HIS A 66 2.17 10.77 1.09
C HIS A 66 3.03 10.76 -0.19
N GLY A 67 2.49 11.14 -1.36
CA GLY A 67 3.20 11.12 -2.63
C GLY A 67 3.59 9.70 -3.08
N ILE A 68 2.71 8.73 -2.82
CA ILE A 68 2.90 7.32 -3.18
C ILE A 68 1.91 6.96 -4.29
N GLU A 69 2.43 6.49 -5.41
CA GLU A 69 1.65 6.01 -6.54
C GLU A 69 1.26 4.53 -6.36
N VAL A 70 0.13 4.16 -6.93
CA VAL A 70 -0.34 2.77 -7.01
C VAL A 70 -0.07 2.28 -8.43
N ALA A 71 0.76 1.26 -8.58
CA ALA A 71 1.06 0.69 -9.89
C ALA A 71 -0.20 0.11 -10.55
N PHE A 72 -0.25 0.20 -11.86
CA PHE A 72 -1.32 -0.35 -12.70
C PHE A 72 -0.72 -1.04 -13.92
N ASP A 73 -1.48 -1.94 -14.52
CA ASP A 73 -1.05 -2.65 -15.72
C ASP A 73 -0.82 -1.66 -16.87
N GLY A 74 0.37 -1.73 -17.48
CA GLY A 74 0.80 -0.78 -18.51
C GLY A 74 1.50 0.48 -17.98
N MET A 75 1.76 0.58 -16.67
CA MET A 75 2.56 1.67 -16.12
C MET A 75 4.00 1.65 -16.65
N GLU A 76 4.43 2.75 -17.27
CA GLU A 76 5.81 2.97 -17.69
C GLU A 76 6.55 3.88 -16.69
N ILE A 77 7.81 3.55 -16.41
CA ILE A 77 8.69 4.34 -15.53
C ILE A 77 9.93 4.74 -16.32
N ALA A 78 10.10 6.04 -16.55
CA ALA A 78 11.35 6.63 -17.02
C ALA A 78 12.23 7.03 -15.83
N LEU A 79 13.55 6.84 -15.94
CA LEU A 79 14.54 7.10 -14.90
C LEU A 79 15.51 8.21 -15.32
#